data_AF-A0A7M3WB47-F1
#
_entry.id   AF-A0A7M3WB47-F1
#
_cell.length_a   1.000
_cell.length_b   1.000
_cell.length_c   1.000
_cell.angle_alpha   90.00
_cell.angle_beta   90.00
_cell.angle_gamma   90.00
#
_symmetry.space_group_name_H-M   'P 1'
#
loop_
_entity.id
_entity.type
_entity.pdbx_description
1 polymer ?
#
loop_
_entity_poly.entity_id
_entity_poly.type
_entity_poly.pdbx_seq_one_letter_code
_entity_poly.pdbx_strand_id
1 'polypeptide(L)'
;MELDELSPEATLPYPLPEGAIVVTIEQARKTLPEAQNVLMVLQAMSDEAHDLTNELELLLDQYAMTHPHVMEVAEHLGQMVAQWQGSVARLESIGA
;
A
#
# COMPACT_ATOMS: atom_id res chain seq x y z
N MET A 1 37.84 -3.45 10.22
CA MET A 1 36.80 -4.31 10.80
C MET A 1 36.43 -5.25 9.68
N GLU A 2 36.95 -6.48 9.71
CA GLU A 2 36.55 -7.52 8.76
C GLU A 2 35.05 -7.72 8.96
N LEU A 3 34.26 -7.47 7.91
CA LEU A 3 32.85 -7.81 7.91
C LEU A 3 32.81 -9.33 7.78
N ASP A 4 32.75 -10.00 8.93
CA ASP A 4 32.55 -11.45 8.98
C ASP A 4 31.32 -11.75 8.11
N GLU A 5 31.53 -12.50 7.02
CA GLU A 5 30.46 -12.84 6.10
C GLU A 5 29.35 -13.49 6.94
N LEU A 6 28.14 -12.92 6.88
CA LEU A 6 26.99 -13.47 7.59
C LEU A 6 26.77 -14.89 7.07
N SER A 7 27.27 -15.88 7.81
CA SER A 7 27.06 -17.28 7.51
C SER A 7 25.55 -17.51 7.43
N PRO A 8 25.05 -18.26 6.43
CA PRO A 8 23.64 -18.61 6.34
C PRO A 8 23.12 -19.39 7.57
N GLU A 9 24.03 -19.87 8.43
CA GLU A 9 23.71 -20.55 9.70
C GLU A 9 23.71 -19.61 10.93
N ALA A 10 23.98 -18.32 10.73
CA ALA A 10 23.99 -17.34 11.82
C ALA A 10 22.60 -17.22 12.47
N THR A 11 22.53 -17.52 13.77
CA THR A 11 21.30 -17.37 14.53
C THR A 11 21.01 -15.89 14.72
N LEU A 12 19.89 -15.42 14.20
CA LEU A 12 19.48 -14.03 14.37
C LEU A 12 19.25 -13.73 15.86
N PRO A 13 19.64 -12.54 16.36
CA PRO A 13 19.48 -12.16 17.77
C PRO A 13 18.01 -12.02 18.19
N TYR A 14 17.08 -12.04 17.23
CA TYR A 14 15.64 -12.04 17.43
C TYR A 14 14.95 -12.84 16.32
N PRO A 15 13.76 -13.41 16.58
CA PRO A 15 12.96 -14.02 15.53
C PRO A 15 12.54 -12.96 14.50
N LEU A 16 12.57 -13.33 13.22
CA LEU A 16 12.04 -12.47 12.18
C LEU A 16 10.52 -12.28 12.36
N PRO A 17 10.00 -11.07 12.06
CA PRO A 17 8.55 -10.86 12.00
C PRO A 17 7.87 -11.85 11.06
N GLU A 18 6.59 -12.12 11.30
CA GLU A 18 5.79 -12.94 10.40
C GLU A 18 5.77 -12.32 8.99
N GLY A 19 5.98 -13.15 7.97
CA GLY A 19 6.07 -12.71 6.57
C GLY A 19 7.40 -12.10 6.14
N ALA A 20 8.37 -11.91 7.05
CA ALA A 20 9.67 -11.38 6.69
C ALA A 20 10.50 -12.40 5.88
N ILE A 21 11.23 -11.90 4.89
CA ILE A 21 12.11 -12.68 4.03
C ILE A 21 13.56 -12.19 4.14
N VAL A 22 14.52 -13.11 4.14
CA VAL A 22 15.95 -12.77 4.10
C VAL A 22 16.36 -12.64 2.64
N VAL A 23 16.90 -11.47 2.28
CA VAL A 23 17.37 -11.17 0.92
C VAL A 23 18.79 -10.61 0.97
N THR A 24 19.52 -10.81 -0.12
CA THR A 24 20.80 -10.12 -0.34
C THR A 24 20.60 -8.63 -0.60
N ILE A 25 21.65 -7.83 -0.42
CA ILE A 25 21.64 -6.39 -0.74
C ILE A 25 21.23 -6.16 -2.20
N GLU A 26 21.72 -6.99 -3.13
CA GLU A 26 21.39 -6.87 -4.55
C GLU A 26 19.93 -7.21 -4.86
N GLN A 27 19.35 -8.19 -4.16
CA GLN A 27 17.92 -8.49 -4.27
C GLN A 27 17.07 -7.34 -3.72
N ALA A 28 17.42 -6.79 -2.55
CA ALA A 28 16.74 -5.63 -2.00
C ALA A 28 16.81 -4.41 -2.93
N ARG A 29 17.99 -4.11 -3.50
CA ARG A 29 18.15 -3.00 -4.46
C ARG A 29 17.26 -3.16 -5.70
N LYS A 30 17.05 -4.40 -6.16
CA LYS A 30 16.21 -4.69 -7.33
C LYS A 30 14.72 -4.48 -7.08
N THR A 31 14.24 -4.62 -5.84
CA THR A 31 12.82 -4.40 -5.50
C THR A 31 12.48 -2.94 -5.24
N LEU A 32 13.46 -2.11 -4.86
CA LEU A 32 13.24 -0.68 -4.54
C LEU A 32 12.49 0.11 -5.62
N PRO A 33 12.81 0.00 -6.93
CA PRO A 33 12.09 0.77 -7.95
C PRO A 33 10.61 0.39 -8.04
N GLU A 34 10.28 -0.90 -7.87
CA GLU A 34 8.90 -1.37 -7.85
C GLU A 34 8.16 -0.85 -6.62
N ALA A 35 8.76 -0.98 -5.43
CA ALA A 35 8.20 -0.47 -4.19
C ALA A 35 7.92 1.04 -4.28
N GLN A 36 8.87 1.82 -4.82
CA GLN A 36 8.69 3.26 -5.03
C GLN A 36 7.50 3.57 -5.95
N ASN A 37 7.35 2.84 -7.05
CA ASN A 37 6.22 3.02 -7.97
C ASN A 37 4.89 2.69 -7.30
N VAL A 38 4.82 1.59 -6.55
CA VAL A 38 3.61 1.20 -5.81
C VAL A 38 3.26 2.25 -4.76
N LEU A 39 4.25 2.77 -4.02
CA LEU A 39 4.05 3.83 -3.03
C LEU A 39 3.55 5.13 -3.66
N MET A 40 4.06 5.52 -4.84
CA MET A 40 3.53 6.69 -5.56
C MET A 40 2.07 6.51 -5.98
N VAL A 41 1.69 5.30 -6.43
CA VAL A 41 0.30 4.98 -6.76
C VAL A 41 -0.57 5.07 -5.49
N LEU A 42 -0.13 4.46 -4.38
CA LEU A 42 -0.85 4.50 -3.11
C LEU A 42 -1.05 5.93 -2.61
N GLN A 43 -0.05 6.80 -2.77
CA GLN A 43 -0.16 8.22 -2.43
C GLN A 43 -1.21 8.93 -3.29
N ALA A 44 -1.15 8.77 -4.61
CA ALA A 44 -2.13 9.37 -5.51
C ALA A 44 -3.56 8.90 -5.20
N MET A 45 -3.75 7.62 -4.90
CA MET A 45 -5.05 7.08 -4.48
C MET A 45 -5.51 7.65 -3.14
N SER A 46 -4.59 7.89 -2.20
CA SER A 46 -4.93 8.52 -0.93
C SER A 46 -5.41 9.96 -1.12
N ASP A 47 -4.79 10.69 -2.02
CA ASP A 47 -5.20 12.06 -2.35
C ASP A 47 -6.58 12.06 -3.03
N GLU A 48 -6.81 11.18 -4.00
CA GLU A 48 -8.10 11.07 -4.69
C GLU A 48 -9.23 10.60 -3.76
N ALA A 49 -8.95 9.64 -2.87
CA ALA A 49 -9.91 9.20 -1.86
C ALA A 49 -10.29 10.34 -0.91
N HIS A 50 -9.33 11.21 -0.57
CA HIS A 50 -9.60 12.38 0.24
C HIS A 50 -10.53 13.36 -0.48
N ASP A 51 -10.25 13.67 -1.74
CA ASP A 51 -11.07 14.57 -2.56
C ASP A 51 -12.50 14.04 -2.75
N LEU A 52 -12.65 12.74 -3.08
CA LEU A 52 -13.96 12.09 -3.22
C LEU A 52 -14.74 12.03 -1.91
N THR A 53 -14.05 11.88 -0.77
CA THR A 53 -14.69 11.93 0.55
C THR A 53 -15.25 13.32 0.82
N ASN A 54 -14.47 14.38 0.55
CA ASN A 54 -14.93 15.77 0.68
C ASN A 54 -16.12 16.04 -0.25
N GLU A 55 -16.08 15.55 -1.49
CA GLU A 55 -17.21 15.67 -2.43
C GLU A 55 -18.47 14.96 -1.90
N LEU A 56 -18.31 13.74 -1.37
CA LEU A 56 -19.42 12.97 -0.81
C LEU A 56 -20.08 13.71 0.36
N GLU A 57 -19.29 14.35 1.23
CA GLU A 57 -19.80 15.19 2.32
C GLU A 57 -20.65 16.35 1.78
N LEU A 58 -20.14 17.09 0.79
CA LEU A 58 -20.87 18.20 0.17
C LEU A 58 -22.16 17.76 -0.53
N LEU A 59 -22.18 16.57 -1.10
CA LEU A 59 -23.38 16.00 -1.72
C LEU A 59 -24.41 15.58 -0.66
N LEU A 60 -23.96 14.99 0.45
CA LEU A 60 -24.83 14.57 1.55
C LEU A 60 -25.48 15.75 2.31
N ASP A 61 -24.85 16.93 2.27
CA ASP A 61 -25.46 18.17 2.78
C ASP A 61 -26.70 18.60 1.97
N GLN A 62 -26.79 18.16 0.71
CA GLN A 62 -27.81 18.64 -0.24
C GLN A 62 -28.79 17.54 -0.68
N TYR A 63 -28.38 16.28 -0.63
CA TYR A 63 -29.11 15.15 -1.17
C TYR A 63 -29.20 13.98 -0.18
N ALA A 64 -30.26 13.18 -0.32
CA ALA A 64 -30.39 11.93 0.43
C ALA A 64 -29.33 10.90 -0.04
N MET A 65 -28.98 9.96 0.84
CA MET A 65 -27.99 8.91 0.53
C MET A 65 -28.31 8.10 -0.74
N THR A 66 -29.59 7.91 -1.06
CA THR A 66 -30.02 7.15 -2.24
C THR A 66 -29.99 7.97 -3.53
N HIS A 67 -29.56 9.23 -3.47
CA HIS A 67 -29.44 10.07 -4.65
C HIS A 67 -28.38 9.51 -5.60
N PRO A 68 -28.62 9.46 -6.93
CA PRO A 68 -27.71 8.82 -7.88
C PRO A 68 -26.25 9.27 -7.76
N HIS A 69 -25.98 10.57 -7.63
CA HIS A 69 -24.60 11.08 -7.49
C HIS A 69 -23.94 10.71 -6.17
N VAL A 70 -24.69 10.64 -5.07
CA VAL A 70 -24.15 10.19 -3.78
C VAL A 70 -23.76 8.72 -3.86
N MET A 71 -24.62 7.90 -4.48
CA MET A 71 -24.36 6.48 -4.72
C MET A 71 -23.15 6.26 -5.63
N GLU A 72 -23.01 7.05 -6.70
CA GLU A 72 -21.91 6.99 -7.65
C GLU A 72 -20.55 7.29 -6.99
N VAL A 73 -20.46 8.39 -6.23
CA VAL A 73 -19.22 8.74 -5.51
C VAL A 73 -18.88 7.70 -4.45
N ALA A 74 -19.87 7.20 -3.72
CA ALA A 74 -19.67 6.14 -2.73
C ALA A 74 -19.19 4.83 -3.36
N GLU A 75 -19.73 4.46 -4.53
CA GLU A 75 -19.28 3.29 -5.28
C GLU A 75 -17.85 3.47 -5.77
N HIS A 76 -17.50 4.66 -6.27
CA HIS A 76 -16.13 4.96 -6.71
C HIS A 76 -15.13 4.84 -5.55
N LEU A 77 -15.45 5.39 -4.38
CA LEU A 77 -14.65 5.20 -3.16
C LEU A 77 -14.48 3.72 -2.80
N GLY A 78 -15.55 2.92 -2.92
CA GLY A 78 -15.49 1.47 -2.68
C GLY A 78 -14.54 0.75 -3.64
N GLN A 79 -14.59 1.09 -4.93
CA GLN A 79 -13.67 0.54 -5.95
C GLN A 79 -12.22 0.93 -5.67
N MET A 80 -11.98 2.17 -5.21
CA MET A 80 -10.66 2.66 -4.85
C MET A 80 -10.06 1.90 -3.67
N VAL A 81 -10.86 1.57 -2.65
CA VAL A 81 -10.42 0.72 -1.53
C VAL A 81 -9.98 -0.66 -2.00
N ALA A 82 -10.72 -1.28 -2.92
CA ALA A 82 -10.35 -2.59 -3.47
C ALA A 82 -9.01 -2.53 -4.24
N GLN A 83 -8.80 -1.46 -5.02
CA GLN A 83 -7.54 -1.23 -5.72
C GLN A 83 -6.39 -0.95 -4.74
N TRP A 84 -6.64 -0.24 -3.64
CA TRP A 84 -5.65 0.08 -2.62
C TRP A 84 -5.17 -1.20 -1.94
N GLN A 85 -6.10 -2.09 -1.57
CA GLN A 85 -5.78 -3.40 -1.01
C GLN A 85 -4.91 -4.25 -1.95
N GLY A 86 -5.20 -4.21 -3.26
CA GLY A 86 -4.37 -4.88 -4.27
C GLY A 86 -2.95 -4.32 -4.35
N SER A 87 -2.79 -2.99 -4.27
CA SER A 87 -1.48 -2.33 -4.26
C SER A 87 -0.69 -2.63 -2.98
N VAL A 88 -1.36 -2.68 -1.82
CA VAL A 88 -0.74 -3.10 -0.54
C VAL A 88 -0.27 -4.55 -0.61
N ALA A 89 -1.12 -5.47 -1.06
CA ALA A 89 -0.75 -6.88 -1.20
C ALA A 89 0.46 -7.08 -2.14
N ARG A 90 0.57 -6.25 -3.19
CA ARG A 90 1.74 -6.24 -4.07
C ARG A 90 3.01 -5.79 -3.33
N LEU A 91 2.92 -4.74 -2.50
CA LEU A 91 4.04 -4.23 -1.70
C LEU A 91 4.51 -5.29 -0.69
N GLU A 92 3.56 -5.94 0.00
CA GLU A 92 3.84 -7.02 0.95
C GLU A 92 4.54 -8.20 0.25
N SER A 93 4.13 -8.55 -0.99
CA SER A 93 4.72 -9.66 -1.74
C SER A 93 6.20 -9.47 -2.09
N ILE A 94 6.69 -8.21 -2.12
CA ILE A 94 8.09 -7.87 -2.36
C ILE A 94 8.85 -7.54 -1.06
N GLY A 95 8.21 -7.71 0.10
CA GLY A 95 8.79 -7.50 1.42
C GLY A 95 8.97 -6.02 1.82
N ALA A 96 8.14 -5.13 1.28
CA ALA A 96 8.15 -3.69 1.53
C ALA A 96 6.95 -3.21 2.36
#